data_AF-A0A7C6C9Y9-F1
#
_entry.id   AF-A0A7C6C9Y9-F1
#
_cell.length_a   1.000
_cell.length_b   1.000
_cell.length_c   1.000
_cell.angle_alpha   90.00
_cell.angle_beta   90.00
_cell.angle_gamma   90.00
#
_symmetry.space_group_name_H-M   'P 1'
#
loop_
_entity.id
_entity.type
_entity.pdbx_description
1 polymer ?
#
loop_
_entity_poly.entity_id
_entity_poly.type
_entity_poly.pdbx_seq_one_letter_code
_entity_poly.pdbx_strand_id
1 'polypeptide(L)'
;MKKIIGGIILTLLFTVFYEVSSNKKIIPDDAIRLRVLANSDSNYDQSIKEKVKTELQSDVYAYLKDANNIVEARNIIKTNLNNFDKKINDVLKKENYNLGYNINFGSHYFPKKVYKGIEYDEGYYESILVKLGEGKGSNWWCVLFPPLCLLEAEESTEVEYKFFVQEIIDKFLN
;
A
#
# COMPACT_ATOMS: atom_id res chain seq x y z
N MET A 1 -9.79 -12.55 -51.76
CA MET A 1 -9.14 -11.30 -51.30
C MET A 1 -9.97 -10.55 -50.26
N LYS A 2 -11.21 -10.09 -50.55
CA LYS A 2 -12.04 -9.34 -49.58
C LYS A 2 -12.28 -10.04 -48.23
N LYS A 3 -12.46 -11.37 -48.21
CA LYS A 3 -12.64 -12.17 -46.99
C LYS A 3 -11.36 -12.27 -46.12
N ILE A 4 -10.18 -12.20 -46.74
CA ILE A 4 -8.88 -12.26 -46.04
C ILE A 4 -8.58 -10.90 -45.40
N ILE A 5 -8.88 -9.81 -46.11
CA ILE A 5 -8.71 -8.44 -45.62
C ILE A 5 -9.64 -8.16 -44.42
N GLY A 6 -10.89 -8.63 -44.45
CA GLY A 6 -11.82 -8.50 -43.33
C GLY A 6 -11.40 -9.25 -42.06
N GLY A 7 -10.77 -10.43 -42.21
CA GLY A 7 -10.21 -11.18 -41.07
C GLY A 7 -9.03 -10.48 -40.41
N ILE A 8 -8.13 -9.88 -41.21
CA ILE A 8 -6.97 -9.11 -40.72
C ILE A 8 -7.43 -7.85 -39.96
N ILE A 9 -8.42 -7.13 -40.48
CA ILE A 9 -9.01 -5.95 -39.82
C ILE A 9 -9.67 -6.33 -38.49
N LEU A 10 -10.37 -7.46 -38.43
CA LEU A 10 -11.04 -7.92 -37.20
C LEU A 10 -10.03 -8.36 -36.13
N THR A 11 -8.93 -9.03 -36.51
CA THR A 11 -7.84 -9.37 -35.57
C THR A 11 -7.09 -8.12 -35.08
N LEU A 12 -6.85 -7.13 -35.96
CA LEU A 12 -6.25 -5.85 -35.57
C LEU A 12 -7.18 -5.06 -34.63
N LEU A 13 -8.49 -5.06 -34.88
CA LEU A 13 -9.48 -4.44 -33.99
C LEU A 13 -9.53 -5.15 -32.63
N PHE A 14 -9.39 -6.48 -32.60
CA PHE A 14 -9.34 -7.25 -31.35
C PHE A 14 -8.07 -6.97 -30.54
N THR A 15 -6.89 -6.90 -31.17
CA THR A 15 -5.64 -6.56 -30.47
C THR A 15 -5.65 -5.14 -29.93
N VAL A 16 -6.19 -4.19 -30.69
CA VAL A 16 -6.36 -2.79 -30.25
C VAL A 16 -7.37 -2.70 -29.08
N PHE A 17 -8.44 -3.50 -29.08
CA PHE A 17 -9.39 -3.54 -27.96
C PHE A 17 -8.80 -4.16 -26.68
N TYR A 18 -7.94 -5.18 -26.82
CA TYR A 18 -7.27 -5.81 -25.69
C TYR A 18 -6.29 -4.86 -25.00
N GLU A 19 -5.55 -4.04 -25.74
CA GLU A 19 -4.68 -3.01 -25.15
C GLU A 19 -5.47 -1.91 -24.42
N VAL A 20 -6.66 -1.55 -24.92
CA VAL A 20 -7.50 -0.48 -24.34
C VAL A 20 -8.18 -0.87 -23.02
N SER A 21 -8.28 -2.16 -22.69
CA SER A 21 -8.83 -2.64 -21.40
C SER A 21 -7.78 -3.03 -20.36
N SER A 22 -6.50 -2.80 -20.65
CA SER A 22 -5.46 -2.81 -19.61
C SER A 22 -5.64 -1.58 -18.73
N ASN A 23 -6.47 -1.69 -17.69
CA ASN A 23 -6.35 -0.79 -16.53
C ASN A 23 -4.95 -1.05 -15.95
N LYS A 24 -3.98 -0.25 -16.39
CA LYS A 24 -2.60 -0.31 -15.94
C LYS A 24 -2.65 -0.24 -14.41
N LYS A 25 -2.26 -1.33 -13.73
CA LYS A 25 -2.23 -1.38 -12.26
C LYS A 25 -1.32 -0.24 -11.81
N ILE A 26 -1.91 0.74 -11.13
CA ILE A 26 -1.18 1.92 -10.65
C ILE A 26 -0.24 1.54 -9.50
N ILE A 27 -0.52 0.50 -8.72
CA ILE A 27 0.40 0.08 -7.66
C ILE A 27 1.13 -1.18 -8.14
N PRO A 28 2.47 -1.18 -8.14
CA PRO A 28 3.26 -2.35 -8.49
C PRO A 28 2.98 -3.54 -7.56
N ASP A 29 3.09 -4.75 -8.07
CA ASP A 29 2.88 -5.96 -7.27
C ASP A 29 3.98 -6.12 -6.20
N ASP A 30 5.22 -5.71 -6.51
CA ASP A 30 6.37 -5.74 -5.61
C ASP A 30 6.38 -4.58 -4.60
N ALA A 31 5.43 -3.66 -4.65
CA ALA A 31 5.37 -2.52 -3.76
C ALA A 31 5.33 -2.92 -2.27
N ILE A 32 6.04 -2.17 -1.44
CA ILE A 32 6.05 -2.39 0.01
C ILE A 32 4.91 -1.58 0.62
N ARG A 33 4.06 -2.24 1.43
CA ARG A 33 2.89 -1.62 2.06
C ARG A 33 3.09 -1.42 3.57
N LEU A 34 2.36 -0.49 4.15
CA LEU A 34 2.12 -0.43 5.59
C LEU A 34 0.68 -0.83 5.84
N ARG A 35 0.43 -1.73 6.80
CA ARG A 35 -0.92 -2.16 7.18
C ARG A 35 -1.09 -2.15 8.69
N VAL A 36 -2.19 -1.58 9.16
CA VAL A 36 -2.59 -1.59 10.57
C VAL A 36 -3.97 -2.21 10.72
N LEU A 37 -4.08 -3.24 11.55
CA LEU A 37 -5.33 -3.93 11.91
C LEU A 37 -5.74 -3.52 13.32
N ALA A 38 -6.95 -2.98 13.46
CA ALA A 38 -7.56 -2.73 14.76
C ALA A 38 -7.96 -4.03 15.45
N ASN A 39 -8.03 -4.03 16.78
CA ASN A 39 -8.51 -5.18 17.54
C ASN A 39 -9.97 -5.53 17.21
N SER A 40 -10.86 -4.53 17.17
CA SER A 40 -12.26 -4.64 16.76
C SER A 40 -12.73 -3.38 16.02
N ASP A 41 -14.00 -3.34 15.61
CA ASP A 41 -14.66 -2.17 15.02
C ASP A 41 -15.26 -1.19 16.05
N SER A 42 -14.96 -1.37 17.34
CA SER A 42 -15.36 -0.37 18.34
C SER A 42 -14.69 0.98 18.06
N ASN A 43 -15.37 2.07 18.40
CA ASN A 43 -14.82 3.42 18.24
C ASN A 43 -13.47 3.59 18.96
N TYR A 44 -13.31 2.95 20.11
CA TYR A 44 -12.05 2.93 20.84
C TYR A 44 -10.94 2.28 20.01
N ASP A 45 -11.11 1.04 19.56
CA ASP A 45 -10.09 0.31 18.80
C ASP A 45 -9.76 0.98 17.46
N GLN A 46 -10.75 1.57 16.80
CA GLN A 46 -10.55 2.36 15.59
C GLN A 46 -9.74 3.64 15.87
N SER A 47 -9.98 4.31 16.99
CA SER A 47 -9.20 5.48 17.39
C SER A 47 -7.74 5.13 17.74
N ILE A 48 -7.50 3.99 18.39
CA ILE A 48 -6.15 3.50 18.68
C ILE A 48 -5.41 3.18 17.36
N LYS A 49 -6.08 2.49 16.43
CA LYS A 49 -5.53 2.24 15.09
C LYS A 49 -5.13 3.54 14.40
N GLU A 50 -5.97 4.57 14.43
CA GLU A 50 -5.69 5.84 13.75
C GLU A 50 -4.45 6.56 14.34
N LYS A 51 -4.30 6.53 15.67
CA LYS A 51 -3.11 7.08 16.35
C LYS A 51 -1.85 6.30 15.98
N VAL A 52 -1.90 4.97 16.04
CA VAL A 52 -0.77 4.10 15.66
C VAL A 52 -0.40 4.30 14.19
N LYS A 53 -1.38 4.31 13.29
CA LYS A 53 -1.21 4.61 11.87
C LYS A 53 -0.46 5.92 11.68
N THR A 54 -0.97 7.00 12.26
CA THR A 54 -0.45 8.36 12.03
C THR A 54 1.00 8.47 12.47
N GLU A 55 1.31 7.99 13.67
CA GLU A 55 2.66 8.05 14.24
C GLU A 55 3.64 7.17 13.47
N LEU A 56 3.23 5.96 13.10
CA LEU A 56 4.08 5.03 12.38
C LEU A 56 4.31 5.45 10.92
N GLN A 57 3.28 5.96 10.25
CA GLN A 57 3.37 6.45 8.87
C GLN A 57 4.40 7.57 8.74
N SER A 58 4.37 8.55 9.67
CA SER A 58 5.32 9.66 9.70
C SER A 58 6.76 9.17 9.88
N ASP A 59 7.00 8.29 10.85
CA ASP A 59 8.34 7.76 11.13
C ASP A 59 8.85 6.94 9.94
N VAL A 60 8.08 5.96 9.45
CA VAL A 60 8.51 5.09 8.33
C VAL A 60 8.82 5.92 7.09
N TYR A 61 8.02 6.95 6.80
CA TYR A 61 8.31 7.89 5.72
C TYR A 61 9.65 8.59 5.91
N ALA A 62 9.92 9.14 7.11
CA ALA A 62 11.17 9.84 7.38
C ALA A 62 12.41 8.94 7.19
N TYR A 63 12.30 7.64 7.48
CA TYR A 63 13.36 6.67 7.20
C TYR A 63 13.49 6.33 5.71
N LEU A 64 12.38 6.27 4.98
CA LEU A 64 12.37 5.86 3.56
C LEU A 64 12.60 7.00 2.56
N LYS A 65 12.58 8.27 3.00
CA LYS A 65 12.69 9.43 2.11
C LYS A 65 13.92 9.42 1.19
N ASP A 66 15.03 8.83 1.65
CA ASP A 66 16.30 8.78 0.93
C ASP A 66 16.51 7.44 0.19
N ALA A 67 15.55 6.51 0.29
CA ALA A 67 15.64 5.22 -0.37
C ALA A 67 15.49 5.38 -1.88
N ASN A 68 16.49 4.92 -2.64
CA ASN A 68 16.54 5.08 -4.09
C ASN A 68 15.93 3.91 -4.86
N ASN A 69 15.79 2.75 -4.19
CA ASN A 69 15.25 1.54 -4.79
C ASN A 69 14.63 0.64 -3.71
N ILE A 70 13.90 -0.36 -4.17
CA ILE A 70 13.17 -1.27 -3.28
C ILE A 70 14.08 -2.10 -2.37
N VAL A 71 15.30 -2.42 -2.80
CA VAL A 71 16.27 -3.18 -1.99
C VAL A 71 16.73 -2.34 -0.80
N GLU A 72 17.05 -1.08 -1.05
CA GLU A 72 17.39 -0.11 0.00
C GLU A 72 16.21 0.09 0.97
N ALA A 73 15.00 0.28 0.45
CA ALA A 73 13.79 0.40 1.26
C ALA A 73 13.60 -0.82 2.19
N ARG A 74 13.75 -2.04 1.67
CA ARG A 74 13.71 -3.28 2.48
C ARG A 74 14.75 -3.29 3.59
N ASN A 75 15.99 -2.88 3.29
CA ASN A 75 17.07 -2.87 4.27
C ASN A 75 16.84 -1.84 5.37
N ILE A 76 16.37 -0.64 5.01
CA ILE A 76 15.98 0.41 5.96
C ILE A 76 14.88 -0.10 6.89
N ILE A 77 13.82 -0.70 6.34
CA ILE A 77 12.70 -1.24 7.12
C ILE A 77 13.19 -2.32 8.09
N LYS A 78 13.95 -3.30 7.62
CA LYS A 78 14.45 -4.40 8.45
C LYS A 78 15.33 -3.90 9.59
N THR A 79 16.22 -2.95 9.31
CA THR A 79 17.17 -2.40 10.30
C THR A 79 16.46 -1.54 11.35
N ASN A 80 15.35 -0.89 10.98
CA ASN A 80 14.59 0.01 11.86
C ASN A 80 13.32 -0.59 12.45
N LEU A 81 13.03 -1.88 12.21
CA LEU A 81 11.80 -2.52 12.71
C LEU A 81 11.64 -2.40 14.23
N ASN A 82 12.75 -2.50 14.98
CA ASN A 82 12.75 -2.31 16.43
C ASN A 82 12.43 -0.87 16.86
N ASN A 83 12.81 0.13 16.06
CA ASN A 83 12.48 1.52 16.32
C ASN A 83 10.98 1.76 16.10
N PHE A 84 10.42 1.17 15.03
CA PHE A 84 8.97 1.20 14.76
C PHE A 84 8.17 0.50 15.87
N ASP A 85 8.65 -0.66 16.33
CA ASP A 85 8.06 -1.37 17.46
C ASP A 85 8.01 -0.50 18.72
N LYS A 86 9.14 0.12 19.08
CA LYS A 86 9.22 1.02 20.23
C LYS A 86 8.25 2.19 20.11
N LYS A 87 8.13 2.79 18.92
CA LYS A 87 7.21 3.90 18.67
C LYS A 87 5.75 3.47 18.91
N ILE A 88 5.35 2.31 18.40
CA ILE A 88 4.00 1.78 18.62
C ILE A 88 3.76 1.55 20.12
N ASN A 89 4.71 0.92 20.81
CA ASN A 89 4.64 0.71 22.26
C ASN A 89 4.42 2.02 23.03
N ASP A 90 5.13 3.08 22.66
CA ASP A 90 5.00 4.39 23.31
C ASP A 90 3.62 5.01 23.07
N VAL A 91 3.03 4.85 21.88
CA VAL A 91 1.65 5.26 21.59
C VAL A 91 0.67 4.47 22.45
N LEU A 92 0.76 3.14 22.46
CA LEU A 92 -0.17 2.28 23.18
C LEU A 92 -0.12 2.49 24.70
N LYS A 93 1.06 2.76 25.26
CA LYS A 93 1.21 3.12 26.68
C LYS A 93 0.51 4.43 27.03
N LYS A 94 0.65 5.48 26.19
CA LYS A 94 -0.03 6.77 26.39
C LYS A 94 -1.56 6.62 26.39
N GLU A 95 -2.06 5.67 25.61
CA GLU A 95 -3.49 5.38 25.46
C GLU A 95 -4.03 4.35 26.45
N ASN A 96 -3.20 3.87 27.40
CA ASN A 96 -3.54 2.80 28.34
C ASN A 96 -4.10 1.54 27.65
N TYR A 97 -3.58 1.21 26.47
CA TYR A 97 -4.03 0.08 25.67
C TYR A 97 -3.32 -1.21 26.09
N ASN A 98 -4.08 -2.16 26.66
CA ASN A 98 -3.54 -3.34 27.35
C ASN A 98 -3.81 -4.68 26.64
N LEU A 99 -4.33 -4.67 25.40
CA LEU A 99 -4.66 -5.90 24.66
C LEU A 99 -3.47 -6.49 23.89
N GLY A 100 -2.30 -5.87 24.00
CA GLY A 100 -1.10 -6.28 23.26
C GLY A 100 -1.16 -5.98 21.77
N TYR A 101 -0.03 -6.15 21.10
CA TYR A 101 0.09 -5.96 19.66
C TYR A 101 1.24 -6.79 19.10
N ASN A 102 1.28 -6.94 17.78
CA ASN A 102 2.44 -7.45 17.06
C ASN A 102 2.76 -6.53 15.89
N ILE A 103 4.05 -6.30 15.64
CA ILE A 103 4.57 -5.73 14.40
C ILE A 103 5.52 -6.74 13.76
N ASN A 104 5.43 -6.90 12.45
CA ASN A 104 6.45 -7.62 11.69
C ASN A 104 6.53 -7.12 10.25
N PHE A 105 7.62 -7.45 9.57
CA PHE A 105 7.85 -7.14 8.16
C PHE A 105 8.00 -8.43 7.37
N GLY A 106 7.23 -8.58 6.29
CA GLY A 106 7.27 -9.78 5.46
C GLY A 106 6.08 -9.88 4.51
N SER A 107 5.78 -11.10 4.09
CA SER A 107 4.68 -11.40 3.18
C SER A 107 3.37 -11.63 3.94
N HIS A 108 2.34 -10.87 3.61
CA HIS A 108 1.04 -10.91 4.29
C HIS A 108 -0.10 -11.03 3.29
N TYR A 109 -1.13 -11.78 3.64
CA TYR A 109 -2.32 -11.91 2.80
C TYR A 109 -3.21 -10.66 2.88
N PHE A 110 -3.56 -10.08 1.74
CA PHE A 110 -4.54 -9.01 1.60
C PHE A 110 -5.77 -9.54 0.88
N PRO A 111 -6.98 -9.24 1.36
CA PRO A 111 -8.19 -9.52 0.62
C PRO A 111 -8.27 -8.58 -0.60
N LYS A 112 -9.05 -9.01 -1.59
CA LYS A 112 -9.37 -8.21 -2.77
C LYS A 112 -9.91 -6.84 -2.37
N LYS A 113 -9.46 -5.76 -3.03
CA LYS A 113 -9.90 -4.40 -2.69
C LYS A 113 -9.97 -3.50 -3.93
N VAL A 114 -11.01 -2.68 -3.98
CA VAL A 114 -11.08 -1.55 -4.90
C VAL A 114 -10.44 -0.35 -4.24
N TYR A 115 -9.44 0.22 -4.90
CA TYR A 115 -8.73 1.41 -4.45
C TYR A 115 -8.62 2.41 -5.60
N LYS A 116 -9.15 3.63 -5.41
CA LYS A 116 -9.18 4.71 -6.42
C LYS A 116 -9.66 4.25 -7.80
N GLY A 117 -10.73 3.44 -7.81
CA GLY A 117 -11.34 2.92 -9.05
C GLY A 117 -10.60 1.75 -9.69
N ILE A 118 -9.49 1.29 -9.12
CA ILE A 118 -8.72 0.13 -9.59
C ILE A 118 -8.94 -1.03 -8.64
N GLU A 119 -9.22 -2.20 -9.22
CA GLU A 119 -9.34 -3.44 -8.48
C GLU A 119 -7.95 -4.06 -8.28
N TYR A 120 -7.60 -4.32 -7.03
CA TYR A 120 -6.41 -5.07 -6.64
C TYR A 120 -6.82 -6.45 -6.19
N ASP A 121 -6.15 -7.45 -6.76
CA ASP A 121 -6.39 -8.86 -6.48
C ASP A 121 -6.09 -9.20 -5.01
N GLU A 122 -6.72 -10.27 -4.53
CA GLU A 122 -6.30 -10.87 -3.29
C GLU A 122 -4.97 -11.60 -3.47
N GLY A 123 -4.15 -11.62 -2.42
CA GLY A 123 -2.85 -12.26 -2.53
C GLY A 123 -1.90 -11.90 -1.41
N TYR A 124 -0.68 -12.43 -1.54
CA TYR A 124 0.40 -12.17 -0.61
C TYR A 124 1.24 -10.99 -1.09
N TYR A 125 1.36 -9.97 -0.25
CA TYR A 125 2.08 -8.75 -0.54
C TYR A 125 3.10 -8.43 0.55
N GLU A 126 4.20 -7.79 0.16
CA GLU A 126 5.21 -7.35 1.12
C GLU A 126 4.69 -6.15 1.93
N SER A 127 4.70 -6.27 3.26
CA SER A 127 4.24 -5.20 4.13
C SER A 127 4.85 -5.22 5.51
N ILE A 128 4.96 -4.04 6.11
CA ILE A 128 4.96 -3.90 7.57
C ILE A 128 3.52 -4.10 8.03
N LEU A 129 3.26 -5.13 8.85
CA LEU A 129 1.96 -5.39 9.42
C LEU A 129 1.99 -5.11 10.93
N VAL A 130 1.13 -4.19 11.37
CA VAL A 130 0.81 -3.99 12.77
C VAL A 130 -0.56 -4.59 13.05
N LYS A 131 -0.62 -5.52 13.98
CA LYS A 131 -1.85 -6.16 14.46
C LYS A 131 -2.09 -5.76 15.91
N LEU A 132 -3.12 -4.97 16.17
CA LEU A 132 -3.55 -4.61 17.52
C LEU A 132 -4.49 -5.68 18.07
N GLY A 133 -4.22 -6.21 19.26
CA GLY A 133 -5.00 -7.28 19.88
C GLY A 133 -5.28 -8.44 18.93
N GLU A 134 -6.55 -8.80 18.78
CA GLU A 134 -6.99 -9.90 17.91
C GLU A 134 -6.96 -9.57 16.41
N GLY A 135 -6.84 -8.29 16.03
CA GLY A 135 -6.80 -7.83 14.64
C GLY A 135 -8.06 -8.12 13.83
N LYS A 136 -9.24 -8.12 14.46
CA LYS A 136 -10.53 -8.44 13.83
C LYS A 136 -11.27 -7.21 13.30
N GLY A 137 -10.80 -6.01 13.64
CA GLY A 137 -11.40 -4.76 13.19
C GLY A 137 -10.98 -4.34 11.79
N SER A 138 -11.53 -3.21 11.36
CA SER A 138 -11.29 -2.59 10.08
C SER A 138 -9.80 -2.35 9.84
N ASN A 139 -9.33 -2.78 8.67
CA ASN A 139 -7.95 -2.60 8.24
C ASN A 139 -7.73 -1.21 7.64
N TRP A 140 -6.51 -0.71 7.77
CA TRP A 140 -6.00 0.40 6.97
C TRP A 140 -4.67 -0.04 6.33
N TRP A 141 -4.41 0.43 5.11
CA TRP A 141 -3.10 0.28 4.49
C TRP A 141 -2.78 1.44 3.55
N CYS A 142 -1.49 1.68 3.33
CA CYS A 142 -0.95 2.56 2.29
C CYS A 142 0.31 1.95 1.67
N VAL A 143 0.81 2.53 0.57
CA VAL A 143 2.03 2.08 -0.12
C VAL A 143 3.24 2.90 0.34
N LEU A 144 4.20 2.25 0.99
CA LEU A 144 5.44 2.84 1.50
C LEU A 144 6.50 3.03 0.42
N PHE A 145 6.64 2.04 -0.47
CA PHE A 145 7.60 2.08 -1.57
C PHE A 145 6.98 1.48 -2.84
N PRO A 146 6.90 2.22 -3.96
CA PRO A 146 7.19 3.66 -4.06
C PRO A 146 6.37 4.50 -3.06
N PRO A 147 6.80 5.71 -2.67
CA PRO A 147 6.25 6.47 -1.53
C PRO A 147 4.89 7.12 -1.81
N LEU A 148 3.88 6.32 -2.17
CA LEU A 148 2.54 6.82 -2.53
C LEU A 148 1.73 7.24 -1.30
N CYS A 149 2.09 6.74 -0.10
CA CYS A 149 1.45 7.11 1.16
C CYS A 149 1.51 8.63 1.43
N LEU A 150 2.50 9.35 0.88
CA LEU A 150 2.63 10.81 0.98
C LEU A 150 1.54 11.52 0.17
N LEU A 151 1.35 11.10 -1.09
CA LEU A 151 0.32 11.64 -1.99
C LEU A 151 -1.10 11.39 -1.49
N GLU A 152 -1.29 10.40 -0.63
CA GLU A 152 -2.58 10.13 0.02
C GLU A 152 -2.87 11.07 1.19
N ALA A 153 -1.83 11.62 1.83
CA ALA A 153 -1.96 12.57 2.93
C ALA A 153 -2.20 14.00 2.42
N GLU A 154 -1.68 14.33 1.24
CA GLU A 154 -1.93 15.59 0.53
C GLU A 154 -3.19 15.42 -0.33
N GLU A 155 -4.34 15.98 0.07
CA GLU A 155 -5.63 15.82 -0.64
C GLU A 155 -5.54 16.25 -2.12
N SER A 156 -5.20 15.32 -3.01
CA SER A 156 -5.07 15.54 -4.45
C SER A 156 -6.31 15.09 -5.21
N THR A 157 -6.62 15.78 -6.33
CA THR A 157 -7.68 15.33 -7.24
C THR A 157 -7.32 13.99 -7.90
N GLU A 158 -8.29 13.19 -8.33
CA GLU A 158 -8.02 11.86 -8.91
C GLU A 158 -7.09 11.93 -10.14
N VAL A 159 -7.24 12.97 -10.96
CA VAL A 159 -6.42 13.16 -12.16
C VAL A 159 -4.97 13.48 -11.77
N GLU A 160 -4.77 14.44 -10.88
CA GLU A 160 -3.43 14.82 -10.37
C GLU A 160 -2.74 13.63 -9.68
N TYR A 161 -3.47 12.88 -8.85
CA TYR A 161 -2.95 11.67 -8.20
C TYR A 161 -2.42 10.67 -9.21
N LYS A 162 -3.16 10.36 -10.29
CA LYS A 162 -2.72 9.41 -11.32
C LYS A 162 -1.41 9.87 -11.99
N PHE A 163 -1.29 11.16 -12.29
CA PHE A 163 -0.06 11.72 -12.88
C PHE A 163 1.12 11.63 -11.91
N PHE A 164 0.96 12.09 -10.66
CA PHE A 164 2.04 12.03 -9.68
C PHE A 164 2.48 10.59 -9.35
N VAL A 165 1.53 9.67 -9.22
CA VAL A 165 1.85 8.27 -8.96
C VAL A 165 2.59 7.66 -10.16
N GLN A 166 2.18 7.96 -11.39
CA GLN A 166 2.88 7.47 -12.59
C GLN A 166 4.32 8.01 -12.65
N GLU A 167 4.55 9.30 -12.36
CA GLU A 167 5.90 9.88 -12.30
C GLU A 167 6.78 9.23 -11.24
N ILE A 168 6.23 8.99 -10.03
CA ILE A 168 6.96 8.30 -8.96
C ILE A 168 7.31 6.88 -9.40
N ILE A 169 6.37 6.14 -9.99
CA ILE A 169 6.60 4.78 -10.45
C ILE A 169 7.68 4.73 -11.51
N ASP A 170 7.59 5.61 -12.50
CA ASP A 170 8.57 5.66 -13.59
C ASP A 170 9.97 6.02 -13.07
N LYS A 171 10.07 6.76 -11.96
CA LYS A 171 11.35 7.05 -11.30
C LYS A 171 11.96 5.83 -10.58
N PHE A 172 11.14 4.97 -9.97
CA PHE A 172 11.62 3.92 -9.07
C PHE A 172 11.62 2.51 -9.69
N LEU A 173 10.91 2.30 -10.80
CA LEU A 173 10.71 0.98 -11.39
C LEU A 173 11.20 0.85 -12.85
N ASN A 174 11.69 1.93 -13.47
CA ASN A 174 12.33 1.90 -14.78
C ASN A 174 13.86 1.98 -14.67
#